data_AF-A0A0K9FDZ4-F1
#
_entry.id   AF-A0A0K9FDZ4-F1
#
_cell.length_a   1.000
_cell.length_b   1.000
_cell.length_c   1.000
_cell.angle_alpha   90.00
_cell.angle_beta   90.00
_cell.angle_gamma   90.00
#
_symmetry.space_group_name_H-M   'P 1'
#
loop_
_entity.id
_entity.type
_entity.pdbx_description
1 polymer ?
#
loop_
_entity_poly.entity_id
_entity_poly.type
_entity_poly.pdbx_seq_one_letter_code
_entity_poly.pdbx_strand_id
1 'polypeptide(L)' 'MSNKQIRRAIKNYIMHYGKQDTRVVIDTFSKAFHTTKQRISGNISCMKCIDGSINIISNRPHSIMY' A
#
# COMPACT_ATOMS: atom_id res chain seq x y z
N MET A 1 -14.73 -6.00 4.81
CA MET A 1 -13.40 -5.61 5.34
C MET A 1 -13.35 -4.10 5.57
N SER A 2 -12.97 -3.65 6.76
CA SER A 2 -12.83 -2.21 7.07
C SER A 2 -11.44 -1.67 6.67
N ASN A 3 -11.32 -0.35 6.45
CA ASN A 3 -10.04 0.29 6.13
C ASN A 3 -9.01 0.10 7.26
N LYS A 4 -9.44 0.10 8.53
CA LYS A 4 -8.57 -0.14 9.69
C LYS A 4 -7.92 -1.54 9.64
N GLN A 5 -8.70 -2.56 9.25
CA GLN A 5 -8.18 -3.93 9.09
C GLN A 5 -7.18 -4.03 7.93
N ILE A 6 -7.49 -3.40 6.79
CA ILE A 6 -6.60 -3.36 5.62
C ILE A 6 -5.25 -2.71 6.01
N ARG A 7 -5.30 -1.55 6.68
CA ARG A 7 -4.08 -0.85 7.12
C ARG A 7 -3.24 -1.69 8.07
N ARG A 8 -3.87 -2.37 9.03
CA ARG A 8 -3.17 -3.25 9.98
C ARG A 8 -2.49 -4.42 9.28
N ALA A 9 -3.16 -5.04 8.31
CA ALA A 9 -2.59 -6.14 7.54
C ALA A 9 -1.40 -5.70 6.68
N ILE A 10 -1.54 -4.56 5.97
CA ILE A 10 -0.45 -3.98 5.17
C ILE A 10 0.76 -3.64 6.05
N LYS A 11 0.53 -3.03 7.22
CA LYS A 11 1.60 -2.72 8.17
C LYS A 11 2.34 -3.98 8.62
N ASN A 12 1.61 -5.01 9.06
CA ASN A 12 2.21 -6.26 9.52
C ASN A 12 3.01 -6.95 8.40
N TYR A 13 2.50 -6.92 7.17
CA TYR A 13 3.18 -7.48 6.02
C TYR A 13 4.51 -6.76 5.73
N ILE A 14 4.52 -5.43 5.70
CA ILE A 14 5.74 -4.65 5.48
C ILE A 14 6.72 -4.80 6.66
N MET A 15 6.23 -4.93 7.89
CA MET A 15 7.10 -5.18 9.05
C MET A 15 7.75 -6.56 9.00
N HIS A 16 7.04 -7.59 8.53
CA HIS A 16 7.54 -8.96 8.50
C HIS A 16 8.48 -9.22 7.30
N TYR A 17 8.12 -8.73 6.11
CA TYR A 17 8.86 -8.96 4.87
C TYR A 17 9.77 -7.78 4.47
N GLY A 18 9.85 -6.74 5.29
CA GLY A 18 10.62 -5.54 5.00
C GLY A 18 9.99 -4.64 3.93
N LYS A 19 10.82 -3.78 3.32
CA LYS A 19 10.39 -2.78 2.34
C LYS A 19 9.87 -3.47 1.07
N GLN A 20 8.62 -3.22 0.71
CA GLN A 20 7.97 -3.83 -0.46
C GLN A 20 7.58 -2.78 -1.51
N ASP A 21 7.43 -3.23 -2.76
CA ASP A 21 6.94 -2.40 -3.87
C ASP A 21 5.44 -2.12 -3.71
N THR A 22 5.07 -0.85 -3.85
CA THR A 22 3.67 -0.40 -3.74
C THR A 22 2.73 -1.18 -4.66
N ARG A 23 3.15 -1.49 -5.90
CA ARG A 23 2.33 -2.21 -6.89
C ARG A 23 2.07 -3.65 -6.48
N VAL A 24 3.09 -4.33 -5.95
CA VAL A 24 2.98 -5.71 -5.47
C VAL A 24 2.03 -5.77 -4.29
N VAL A 25 2.19 -4.87 -3.31
CA VAL A 25 1.29 -4.78 -2.15
C VAL A 25 -0.15 -4.52 -2.60
N ILE A 26 -0.37 -3.60 -3.54
CA ILE A 26 -1.72 -3.31 -4.07
C ILE A 26 -2.33 -4.55 -4.73
N ASP A 27 -1.61 -5.24 -5.61
CA ASP A 27 -2.14 -6.40 -6.33
C ASP A 27 -2.47 -7.55 -5.36
N THR A 28 -1.52 -7.91 -4.49
CA THR A 28 -1.67 -8.97 -3.49
C THR A 28 -2.87 -8.72 -2.58
N PHE A 29 -2.98 -7.52 -2.00
CA PHE A 29 -4.06 -7.21 -1.06
C PHE A 29 -5.40 -6.94 -1.74
N SER A 30 -5.41 -6.50 -3.00
CA SER A 30 -6.66 -6.38 -3.77
C SER A 30 -7.31 -7.75 -4.00
N LYS A 31 -6.49 -8.76 -4.32
CA LYS A 31 -6.92 -10.15 -4.47
C LYS A 31 -7.29 -10.76 -3.13
N ALA A 32 -6.44 -10.62 -2.11
CA ALA A 32 -6.66 -11.22 -0.80
C ALA A 32 -7.93 -10.68 -0.09
N PHE A 33 -8.27 -9.41 -0.29
CA PHE A 33 -9.44 -8.79 0.34
C PHE A 33 -10.64 -8.62 -0.57
N HIS A 34 -10.59 -9.16 -1.80
CA HIS A 34 -11.66 -9.06 -2.79
C HIS A 34 -12.12 -7.60 -2.95
N THR A 35 -11.16 -6.69 -3.13
CA THR A 35 -11.43 -5.25 -3.16
C THR A 35 -10.65 -4.55 -4.26
N THR A 36 -11.03 -3.31 -4.57
CA THR A 36 -10.42 -2.58 -5.69
C THR A 36 -8.98 -2.17 -5.35
N LYS A 37 -8.11 -2.22 -6.37
CA LYS A 37 -6.73 -1.73 -6.28
C LYS A 37 -6.67 -0.28 -5.79
N GLN A 38 -7.63 0.55 -6.22
CA GLN A 38 -7.75 1.95 -5.83
C GLN A 38 -8.03 2.11 -4.32
N ARG A 39 -8.85 1.24 -3.73
CA ARG A 39 -9.10 1.25 -2.27
C ARG A 39 -7.85 0.89 -1.48
N ILE A 40 -7.07 -0.09 -1.94
CA ILE A 40 -5.79 -0.45 -1.31
C ILE A 40 -4.80 0.71 -1.45
N SER A 41 -4.69 1.28 -2.66
CA SER A 41 -3.82 2.43 -2.94
C SER A 41 -4.14 3.63 -2.04
N GLY A 42 -5.42 3.97 -1.85
CA GLY A 42 -5.82 5.05 -0.96
C GLY A 42 -5.44 4.81 0.51
N ASN A 43 -5.56 3.57 0.99
CA ASN A 43 -5.12 3.22 2.34
C ASN A 43 -3.60 3.31 2.48
N ILE A 44 -2.84 2.85 1.48
CA ILE A 44 -1.38 2.96 1.48
C ILE A 44 -0.94 4.43 1.47
N SER A 45 -1.53 5.29 0.63
CA SER A 45 -1.24 6.72 0.61
C SER A 45 -1.53 7.39 1.95
N CYS A 46 -2.66 7.05 2.58
CA CYS A 46 -2.98 7.53 3.92
C CYS A 46 -1.94 7.07 4.96
N MET A 47 -1.55 5.79 4.96
CA MET A 47 -0.56 5.27 5.89
C MET A 47 0.84 5.86 5.70
N LYS A 48 1.23 6.17 4.47
CA LYS A 48 2.53 6.73 4.12
C LYS A 48 2.60 8.23 4.40
N CYS A 49 1.62 9.00 3.92
CA CYS A 49 1.67 10.47 3.94
C CYS A 49 1.09 11.08 5.21
N ILE A 50 0.08 10.45 5.82
CA ILE A 50 -0.63 11.02 6.98
C ILE A 50 -0.12 10.39 8.27
N ASP A 51 -0.13 9.05 8.36
CA ASP A 51 0.30 8.36 9.58
C ASP A 51 1.83 8.16 9.68
N GLY A 52 2.57 8.24 8.56
CA GLY A 52 4.00 7.91 8.51
C GLY A 52 4.33 6.46 8.95
N SER A 53 3.34 5.57 8.93
CA SER A 53 3.36 4.29 9.65
C SER A 53 4.01 3.13 8.89
N ILE A 54 4.32 3.33 7.61
CA ILE A 54 4.93 2.34 6.73
C ILE A 54 5.99 2.97 5.83
N ASN A 55 7.03 2.19 5.52
CA ASN A 55 8.08 2.58 4.59
C ASN A 55 8.02 1.66 3.37
N ILE A 56 7.57 2.17 2.22
CA ILE A 56 7.35 1.40 0.99
C ILE A 56 8.15 1.99 -0.17
N ILE A 57 8.50 1.17 -1.14
CA ILE A 57 9.11 1.63 -2.38
C ILE A 57 8.01 2.23 -3.24
N SER A 58 8.03 3.56 -3.33
CA SER A 58 7.11 4.33 -4.14
C SER A 58 7.60 4.28 -5.58
N ASN A 59 6.90 3.53 -6.43
CA ASN A 59 7.08 3.66 -7.86
C ASN A 59 6.50 5.02 -8.27
N ARG A 60 7.35 6.06 -8.28
CA ARG A 60 7.01 7.30 -8.96
C ARG A 60 6.82 6.94 -10.43
N PRO A 61 5.69 7.29 -11.08
CA PRO A 61 5.64 7.25 -12.52
C PRO A 61 6.81 8.13 -13.00
N HIS A 62 7.62 7.60 -13.92
CA HIS A 62 8.70 8.35 -14.53
C HIS A 62 8.15 9.72 -14.91
N SER A 63 8.73 10.78 -14.33
CA SER A 63 8.39 12.15 -14.68
C SER A 63 8.64 12.25 -16.19
N ILE A 64 7.58 12.38 -16.97
CA ILE A 64 7.71 12.75 -18.39
C ILE A 64 8.22 14.19 -18.34
N MET A 65 9.53 14.39 -18.53
CA MET A 65 10.08 15.73 -18.84
C MET A 65 9.44 16.14 -20.16
N TYR A 66 8.64 17.20 -20.10
CA TYR A 66 8.13 17.91 -21.27
C TYR A 66 9.17 18.93 -21.72
#